data_AF-A0A078FJG4-F1
#
_entry.id   AF-A0A078FJG4-F1
#
_cell.length_a   1.000
_cell.length_b   1.000
_cell.length_c   1.000
_cell.angle_alpha   90.00
_cell.angle_beta   90.00
_cell.angle_gamma   90.00
#
_symmetry.space_group_name_H-M   'P 1'
#
loop_
_entity.id
_entity.type
_entity.pdbx_description
1 polymer ?
#
loop_
_entity_poly.entity_id
_entity_poly.type
_entity_poly.pdbx_seq_one_letter_code
_entity_poly.pdbx_strand_id
1 'polypeptide(L)' 'MVGRTSVVIAHRLSTIQNCNVIAVLDKGKVVECGHHSSLLAKGPTGAYFSLVSLQSNLC' A
#
# COMPACT_ATOMS: atom_id res chain seq x y z
N MET A 1 12.48 0.62 -10.89
CA MET A 1 11.70 0.33 -12.10
C MET A 1 11.79 1.53 -13.01
N VAL A 2 12.51 1.46 -14.14
CA VAL A 2 12.67 2.59 -15.07
C VAL A 2 12.37 2.10 -16.49
N GLY A 3 11.55 2.84 -17.23
CA GLY A 3 11.24 2.57 -18.64
C GLY A 3 10.30 1.39 -18.90
N ARG A 4 9.53 0.92 -17.91
CA ARG A 4 8.58 -0.20 -18.05
C ARG A 4 7.37 0.00 -17.14
N THR A 5 6.21 -0.49 -17.56
CA THR A 5 5.04 -0.68 -16.68
C THR A 5 5.26 -1.97 -15.87
N SER A 6 5.10 -1.90 -14.56
CA SER A 6 5.27 -3.06 -13.69
C SER A 6 4.11 -3.15 -12.71
N VAL A 7 3.55 -4.35 -12.59
CA VAL A 7 2.51 -4.68 -11.61
C VAL A 7 3.15 -5.58 -10.57
N VAL A 8 3.09 -5.17 -9.30
CA VAL A 8 3.72 -5.87 -8.18
C VAL A 8 2.63 -6.27 -7.19
N ILE A 9 2.57 -7.56 -6.86
CA ILE A 9 1.80 -8.07 -5.74
C ILE A 9 2.81 -8.37 -4.63
N ALA A 10 2.64 -7.75 -3.48
CA ALA A 10 3.58 -7.92 -2.39
C ALA A 10 2.89 -7.90 -1.03
N HIS A 11 3.41 -8.76 -0.16
CA HIS A 11 3.07 -8.80 1.27
C HIS A 11 4.10 -8.08 2.13
N ARG A 12 5.13 -7.46 1.53
CA ARG A 12 6.15 -6.68 2.23
C ARG A 12 6.01 -5.21 1.87
N LEU A 13 5.92 -4.35 2.88
CA LEU A 13 5.72 -2.92 2.74
C LEU A 13 6.90 -2.28 2.02
N SER A 14 8.12 -2.72 2.33
CA SER A 14 9.36 -2.26 1.69
C SER A 14 9.35 -2.45 0.17
N THR A 15 8.59 -3.42 -0.34
CA THR A 15 8.46 -3.66 -1.78
C THR A 15 7.53 -2.67 -2.46
N ILE A 16 6.46 -2.20 -1.78
CA ILE A 16 5.40 -1.37 -2.37
C ILE A 16 5.52 0.12 -2.04
N GLN A 17 6.33 0.49 -1.04
CA GLN A 17 6.46 1.87 -0.56
C GLN A 17 6.86 2.86 -1.67
N ASN A 18 7.68 2.40 -2.63
CA ASN A 18 8.18 3.21 -3.74
C ASN A 18 7.32 3.10 -5.01
N CYS A 19 6.18 2.43 -4.97
CA CYS A 19 5.29 2.31 -6.12
C CYS A 19 4.63 3.67 -6.42
N ASN A 20 4.47 3.97 -7.72
CA ASN A 20 3.75 5.16 -8.15
C ASN A 20 2.28 5.11 -7.72
N VAL A 21 1.66 3.93 -7.78
CA VAL A 21 0.29 3.69 -7.34
C VAL A 21 0.24 2.40 -6.55
N ILE A 22 -0.43 2.43 -5.40
CA ILE A 22 -0.72 1.27 -4.57
C ILE A 22 -2.23 1.07 -4.58
N ALA A 23 -2.67 -0.17 -4.78
CA ALA A 23 -4.07 -0.57 -4.69
C ALA A 23 -4.23 -1.61 -3.59
N VAL A 24 -5.12 -1.35 -2.63
CA VAL A 24 -5.48 -2.29 -1.56
C VAL A 24 -6.69 -3.08 -2.00
N LEU A 25 -6.55 -4.40 -2.00
CA LEU A 25 -7.63 -5.34 -2.31
C LEU A 25 -8.21 -5.89 -1.01
N ASP A 26 -9.54 -5.84 -0.88
CA ASP A 26 -10.30 -6.57 0.13
C ASP A 26 -11.51 -7.24 -0.52
N LYS A 27 -11.76 -8.50 -0.17
CA LYS A 27 -12.88 -9.32 -0.71
C LYS A 27 -13.04 -9.24 -2.24
N GLY A 28 -11.92 -9.26 -2.97
CA GLY A 28 -11.90 -9.20 -4.43
C GLY A 28 -12.22 -7.83 -5.05
N LYS A 29 -12.24 -6.76 -4.25
CA LYS A 29 -12.48 -5.38 -4.72
C LYS A 29 -11.34 -4.46 -4.29
N VAL A 30 -11.06 -3.45 -5.11
CA VAL A 30 -10.13 -2.37 -4.73
C VAL A 30 -10.86 -1.45 -3.75
N VAL A 31 -10.44 -1.45 -2.49
CA VAL A 31 -11.02 -0.62 -1.43
C VAL A 31 -10.29 0.71 -1.26
N GLU A 32 -9.01 0.76 -1.62
CA GLU A 32 -8.22 2.00 -1.64
C GLU A 32 -7.21 2.00 -2.78
N CYS A 33 -6.95 3.18 -3.34
CA CYS A 33 -5.89 3.38 -4.31
C CYS A 33 -5.24 4.75 -4.15
N GLY A 34 -3.93 4.84 -4.40
CA GLY A 34 -3.20 6.11 -4.34
C GLY A 34 -1.71 5.95 -4.07
N HIS A 35 -1.04 7.07 -3.82
CA HIS A 35 0.34 7.10 -3.38
C HIS A 35 0.45 6.69 -1.91
N HIS A 36 1.61 6.17 -1.52
CA HIS A 36 1.91 5.75 -0.15
C HIS A 36 1.53 6.83 0.89
N SER A 37 1.96 8.08 0.68
CA SER A 37 1.69 9.21 1.60
C SER A 37 0.20 9.53 1.73
N SER A 38 -0.53 9.58 0.60
CA SER A 38 -1.97 9.87 0.60
C SER A 38 -2.78 8.78 1.30
N LEU A 39 -2.39 7.52 1.13
CA LEU A 39 -3.05 6.39 1.80
C LEU A 39 -2.74 6.34 3.29
N LEU A 40 -1.52 6.69 3.70
CA LEU A 40 -1.17 6.83 5.13
C LEU A 40 -1.89 8.00 5.80
N ALA A 41 -2.08 9.11 5.10
CA ALA A 41 -2.76 10.30 5.63
C ALA A 41 -4.21 10.03 6.04
N LYS A 42 -4.83 8.94 5.56
CA LYS A 42 -6.17 8.49 6.00
C LYS A 42 -6.19 7.99 7.45
N GLY A 43 -5.02 7.74 8.06
CA GLY A 43 -4.90 7.38 9.46
C GLY A 43 -5.55 6.03 9.80
N PRO A 44 -5.91 5.80 11.08
CA PRO A 44 -6.36 4.49 11.59
C PRO A 44 -7.58 3.89 10.89
N THR A 45 -8.40 4.70 10.23
CA THR A 45 -9.57 4.25 9.48
C THR A 45 -9.24 3.75 8.06
N GLY A 46 -8.01 4.00 7.58
CA GLY A 46 -7.55 3.55 6.27
C GLY A 46 -7.16 2.08 6.26
N ALA A 47 -7.60 1.35 5.23
CA ALA A 47 -7.25 -0.05 5.04
C ALA A 47 -5.74 -0.23 4.83
N TYR A 48 -5.13 0.66 4.02
CA TYR A 48 -3.68 0.66 3.82
C TYR A 48 -2.92 0.92 5.12
N PHE A 49 -3.34 1.92 5.90
CA PHE A 49 -2.72 2.28 7.17
C PHE A 49 -2.71 1.09 8.14
N SER A 50 -3.83 0.38 8.26
CA SER A 50 -3.94 -0.82 9.10
C SER A 50 -2.94 -1.91 8.70
N LEU A 51 -2.78 -2.17 7.39
CA LEU A 51 -1.81 -3.15 6.88
C LEU A 51 -0.35 -2.73 7.13
N VAL A 52 -0.05 -1.43 6.99
CA VAL A 52 1.28 -0.87 7.27
C VAL A 52 1.64 -1.02 8.74
N SER A 53 0.71 -0.69 9.64
CA SER A 53 0.90 -0.78 11.09
C SER A 53 1.13 -2.21 11.57
N LEU A 54 0.53 -3.21 10.91
CA LEU A 54 0.75 -4.63 11.24
C LEU A 54 2.11 -5.17 10.78
N GLN A 55 2.67 -4.62 9.71
CA GLN A 55 3.94 -5.08 9.13
C GLN A 55 5.17 -4.35 9.67
N SER A 56 4.98 -3.10 10.07
CA SER A 56 5.98 -2.32 10.77
C SER A 56 6.01 -2.83 12.20
N ASN A 57 6.83 -3.85 12.47
CA ASN A 57 7.15 -4.28 13.85
C ASN A 57 7.93 -3.17 14.58
N LEU A 58 7.27 -2.05 14.84
CA LEU A 58 7.77 -0.87 15.54
C LEU A 58 6.54 -0.12 16.08
N CYS A 59 6.28 0.04 17.38
CA CYS A 59 6.85 -0.41 18.65
C CYS A 59 5.70 -0.26 19.67
#